data_AF-A0A835Z044-F1
#
_entry.id   AF-A0A835Z044-F1
#
_cell.length_a   1.000
_cell.length_b   1.000
_cell.length_c   1.000
_cell.angle_alpha   90.00
_cell.angle_beta   90.00
_cell.angle_gamma   90.00
#
_symmetry.space_group_name_H-M   'P 1'
#
loop_
_entity.id
_entity.type
_entity.pdbx_description
1 polymer ?
#
loop_
_entity_poly.entity_id
_entity_poly.type
_entity_poly.pdbx_seq_one_letter_code
_entity_poly.pdbx_strand_id
1 'polypeptide(L)'
;MKRLCGPSGDAPRHKRNAFDVLMPSRADSRFSEELWLVARRGYLEWGWGTFKESKDIRVTQTWQCNVSVKTNEMKVWTNIPSAAVPLKVVNETSFNAAHLMSFLQKNVRRGYCEAAVRCAAELMSKSFNQFARRLCIIMVEDVILHPALPLIVWCMVATSKGFVPSPLLVAACLGVVHEISACATKDYWPYDTLEWKRPPRGLYRDMGATPESTLLRCLMLRISFGGTPSDMNVVDQTLSGWCDRFGEKRCLPEPMVTDSSGVIPFGYMTDPPAVFGNGKCISMLQQHFTGCGIPSVLLRRVMYAFNARMLRLDDVPPSGVDYHITEVVATIVHRHPEYTIEEVKLAMWQCSSGINWRRLHARNDSAMEIWDAIEDTAGEYSMRFIAARIGAK
;
A
#
# COMPACT_ATOMS: atom_id res chain seq x y z
N MET A 1 -24.87 -64.39 -4.74
CA MET A 1 -25.61 -63.33 -4.01
C MET A 1 -24.61 -62.52 -3.20
N LYS A 2 -24.19 -61.36 -3.73
CA LYS A 2 -23.17 -60.47 -3.16
C LYS A 2 -23.79 -59.64 -2.03
N ARG A 3 -23.16 -59.62 -0.85
CA ARG A 3 -23.44 -58.65 0.22
C ARG A 3 -22.69 -57.35 -0.08
N LEU A 4 -23.43 -56.26 0.06
CA LEU A 4 -23.01 -54.88 -0.17
C LEU A 4 -22.14 -54.40 1.00
N CYS A 5 -20.87 -54.09 0.73
CA CYS A 5 -20.09 -53.17 1.56
C CYS A 5 -20.25 -51.77 0.96
N GLY A 6 -20.87 -50.86 1.71
CA GLY A 6 -20.99 -49.44 1.32
C GLY A 6 -19.68 -48.68 1.61
N PRO A 7 -19.29 -47.72 0.76
CA PRO A 7 -18.15 -46.85 1.05
C PRO A 7 -18.54 -45.75 2.04
N SER A 8 -17.68 -45.56 3.04
CA SER A 8 -17.65 -44.42 3.95
C SER A 8 -17.43 -43.13 3.15
N GLY A 9 -18.47 -42.30 3.05
CA GLY A 9 -18.39 -40.96 2.48
C GLY A 9 -17.77 -39.99 3.49
N ASP A 10 -16.49 -39.67 3.32
CA ASP A 10 -15.90 -38.48 3.94
C ASP A 10 -16.47 -37.24 3.24
N ALA A 11 -17.39 -36.56 3.93
CA ALA A 11 -17.85 -35.24 3.53
C ALA A 11 -16.68 -34.24 3.58
N PRO A 12 -16.56 -33.32 2.61
CA PRO A 12 -15.52 -32.31 2.64
C PRO A 12 -15.71 -31.42 3.87
N ARG A 13 -14.73 -31.43 4.78
CA ARG A 13 -14.62 -30.46 5.87
C ARG A 13 -14.57 -29.06 5.26
N HIS A 14 -15.71 -28.37 5.23
CA HIS A 14 -15.75 -26.93 5.06
C HIS A 14 -14.82 -26.33 6.12
N LYS A 15 -13.70 -25.74 5.67
CA LYS A 15 -12.88 -24.87 6.50
C LYS A 15 -13.81 -23.81 7.06
N ARG A 16 -14.07 -23.84 8.37
CA ARG A 16 -14.76 -22.76 9.07
C ARG A 16 -13.99 -21.48 8.79
N ASN A 17 -14.61 -20.54 8.09
CA ASN A 17 -14.11 -19.18 8.00
C ASN A 17 -14.08 -18.63 9.42
N ALA A 18 -12.88 -18.46 9.98
CA ALA A 18 -12.69 -17.84 11.27
C ALA A 18 -13.00 -16.35 11.15
N PHE A 19 -14.26 -15.91 11.32
CA PHE A 19 -14.65 -14.53 11.68
C PHE A 19 -16.16 -14.45 11.92
N ASP A 20 -16.65 -15.00 13.03
CA ASP A 20 -18.00 -14.68 13.52
C ASP A 20 -17.95 -13.41 14.37
N VAL A 21 -18.76 -12.41 13.97
CA VAL A 21 -18.89 -11.10 14.61
C VAL A 21 -20.12 -11.12 15.51
N LEU A 22 -19.92 -10.90 16.82
CA LEU A 22 -20.97 -10.52 17.76
C LEU A 22 -20.52 -9.33 18.62
N MET A 23 -21.28 -8.23 18.52
CA MET A 23 -21.44 -7.18 19.56
C MET A 23 -22.42 -7.72 20.63
N PRO A 24 -22.44 -7.29 21.93
CA PRO A 24 -22.05 -5.97 22.44
C PRO A 24 -21.42 -5.88 23.87
N SER A 25 -21.07 -4.62 24.20
CA SER A 25 -21.10 -3.91 25.50
C SER A 25 -19.93 -4.01 26.51
N ARG A 26 -19.53 -2.79 26.96
CA ARG A 26 -18.53 -2.38 27.95
C ARG A 26 -17.05 -2.51 27.54
N ALA A 27 -16.57 -1.45 26.90
CA ALA A 27 -15.15 -1.12 26.84
C ALA A 27 -14.70 -0.61 28.22
N ASP A 28 -13.67 -1.25 28.78
CA ASP A 28 -12.92 -0.72 29.92
C ASP A 28 -12.14 0.50 29.41
N SER A 29 -12.52 1.69 29.85
CA SER A 29 -12.15 3.00 29.31
C SER A 29 -10.77 3.45 29.80
N ARG A 30 -9.72 2.69 29.53
CA ARG A 30 -8.36 3.11 29.89
C ARG A 30 -7.48 3.12 28.65
N PHE A 31 -7.33 4.34 28.11
CA PHE A 31 -6.46 4.77 27.02
C PHE A 31 -6.95 4.44 25.60
N SER A 32 -7.71 5.38 25.00
CA SER A 32 -7.92 5.46 23.56
C SER A 32 -7.16 6.67 23.01
N GLU A 33 -6.04 6.44 22.36
CA GLU A 33 -5.48 7.46 21.47
C GLU A 33 -6.21 7.37 20.13
N GLU A 34 -6.75 8.50 19.69
CA GLU A 34 -7.62 8.57 18.51
C GLU A 34 -6.80 9.04 17.30
N LEU A 35 -6.99 8.38 16.15
CA LEU A 35 -6.52 8.84 14.85
C LEU A 35 -7.54 9.83 14.29
N TRP A 36 -7.15 11.08 14.07
CA TRP A 36 -7.99 12.13 13.52
C TRP A 36 -7.56 12.46 12.10
N LEU A 37 -8.54 12.76 11.25
CA LEU A 37 -8.35 13.43 9.98
C LEU A 37 -8.99 14.81 10.06
N VAL A 38 -8.18 15.86 9.95
CA VAL A 38 -8.67 17.25 10.09
C VAL A 38 -8.42 18.01 8.80
N ALA A 39 -9.43 18.71 8.30
CA ALA A 39 -9.25 19.66 7.22
C ALA A 39 -8.71 20.98 7.78
N ARG A 40 -7.43 21.30 7.55
CA ARG A 40 -6.78 22.54 8.05
C ARG A 40 -6.20 23.34 6.89
N ARG A 41 -6.52 24.65 6.83
CA ARG A 41 -6.00 25.59 5.80
C ARG A 41 -6.14 25.11 4.36
N GLY A 42 -7.18 24.31 4.08
CA GLY A 42 -7.37 23.71 2.76
C GLY A 42 -6.46 22.51 2.46
N TYR A 43 -6.01 21.77 3.47
CA TYR A 43 -5.34 20.47 3.35
C TYR A 43 -6.00 19.47 4.29
N LEU A 44 -5.85 18.17 4.03
CA LEU A 44 -6.17 17.11 4.98
C LEU A 44 -4.91 16.78 5.78
N GLU A 45 -4.99 16.81 7.10
CA GLU A 45 -3.88 16.50 8.02
C GLU A 45 -4.26 15.32 8.93
N TRP A 46 -3.31 14.39 9.11
CA TRP A 46 -3.45 13.24 10.02
C TRP A 46 -2.82 13.54 11.37
N GLY A 47 -3.59 13.31 12.44
CA GLY A 47 -3.13 13.51 13.81
C GLY A 47 -3.40 12.28 14.69
N TRP A 48 -2.56 12.05 15.67
CA TRP A 48 -2.80 11.14 16.78
C TRP A 48 -2.88 11.95 18.08
N GLY A 49 -3.86 11.67 18.94
CA GLY A 49 -3.93 12.28 20.28
C GLY A 49 -5.35 12.60 20.75
N THR A 50 -5.47 13.55 21.69
CA THR A 50 -6.76 14.13 22.09
C THR A 50 -6.99 15.43 21.33
N PHE A 51 -8.02 15.49 20.49
CA PHE A 51 -8.32 16.70 19.75
C PHE A 51 -8.91 17.77 20.67
N LYS A 52 -8.24 18.92 20.79
CA LYS A 52 -8.81 20.13 21.38
C LYS A 52 -9.19 21.07 20.24
N GLU A 53 -10.47 21.39 20.15
CA GLU A 53 -10.97 22.38 19.19
C GLU A 53 -10.17 23.69 19.31
N SER A 54 -9.56 24.11 18.20
CA SER A 54 -9.00 25.44 18.05
C SER A 54 -10.02 26.32 17.32
N LYS A 55 -10.12 27.60 17.71
CA LYS A 55 -11.00 28.57 17.06
C LYS A 55 -10.75 28.73 15.55
N ASP A 56 -9.57 28.34 15.08
CA ASP A 56 -9.16 28.49 13.67
C ASP A 56 -9.38 27.22 12.82
N ILE A 57 -9.98 26.16 13.39
CA ILE A 57 -10.15 24.86 12.73
C ILE A 57 -11.63 24.49 12.71
N ARG A 58 -12.26 24.50 11.53
CA ARG A 58 -13.58 23.86 11.35
C ARG A 58 -13.39 22.38 11.10
N VAL A 59 -13.55 21.57 12.14
CA VAL A 59 -13.66 20.12 11.99
C VAL A 59 -15.01 19.80 11.37
N THR A 60 -15.03 19.35 10.12
CA THR A 60 -16.27 18.94 9.47
C THR A 60 -16.73 17.57 9.94
N GLN A 61 -15.78 16.66 10.20
CA GLN A 61 -16.02 15.33 10.76
C GLN A 61 -14.78 14.84 11.51
N THR A 62 -15.01 14.14 12.61
CA THR A 62 -13.99 13.35 13.30
C THR A 62 -14.26 11.89 13.03
N TRP A 63 -13.24 11.19 12.56
CA TRP A 63 -13.25 9.73 12.54
C TRP A 63 -12.35 9.19 13.64
N GLN A 64 -12.73 8.06 14.20
CA GLN A 64 -11.95 7.31 15.17
C GLN A 64 -11.73 5.91 14.59
N CYS A 65 -10.49 5.43 14.62
CA CYS A 65 -10.16 4.05 14.31
C CYS A 65 -9.44 3.44 15.50
N ASN A 66 -10.04 2.44 16.13
CA ASN A 66 -9.54 1.81 17.33
C ASN A 66 -9.21 0.34 17.07
N VAL A 67 -8.13 -0.14 17.67
CA VAL A 67 -7.70 -1.54 17.59
C VAL A 67 -7.53 -2.10 19.00
N SER A 68 -8.34 -3.10 19.40
CA SER A 68 -8.12 -3.85 20.64
C SER A 68 -7.71 -5.28 20.35
N VAL A 69 -6.73 -5.79 21.09
CA VAL A 69 -6.32 -7.19 21.04
C VAL A 69 -6.63 -7.85 22.37
N LYS A 70 -7.46 -8.90 22.35
CA LYS A 70 -7.66 -9.86 23.43
C LYS A 70 -6.98 -11.18 23.05
N THR A 71 -6.85 -12.10 24.01
CA THR A 71 -5.98 -13.31 23.96
C THR A 71 -5.93 -14.01 22.59
N ASN A 72 -7.07 -14.12 21.88
CA ASN A 72 -7.18 -14.72 20.55
C ASN A 72 -8.00 -13.88 19.55
N GLU A 73 -8.29 -12.62 19.85
CA GLU A 73 -9.20 -11.80 19.04
C GLU A 73 -8.64 -10.39 18.86
N MET A 74 -8.61 -9.90 17.62
CA MET A 74 -8.35 -8.50 17.33
C MET A 74 -9.61 -7.84 16.80
N LYS A 75 -10.06 -6.80 17.50
CA LYS A 75 -11.21 -5.98 17.11
C LYS A 75 -10.70 -4.68 16.54
N VAL A 76 -11.19 -4.33 15.35
CA VAL A 76 -11.00 -3.00 14.75
C VAL A 76 -12.37 -2.39 14.56
N TRP A 77 -12.59 -1.18 15.05
CA TRP A 77 -13.87 -0.46 14.89
C TRP A 77 -13.65 1.01 14.56
N THR A 78 -14.64 1.59 13.89
CA THR A 78 -14.70 3.02 13.60
C THR A 78 -16.09 3.57 13.83
N ASN A 79 -16.18 4.89 13.92
CA ASN A 79 -17.43 5.65 13.88
C ASN A 79 -17.77 6.12 12.44
N ILE A 80 -17.07 5.61 11.41
CA ILE A 80 -17.27 6.04 10.02
C ILE A 80 -18.56 5.41 9.48
N PRO A 81 -19.57 6.21 9.09
CA PRO A 81 -20.80 5.65 8.56
C PRO A 81 -20.56 5.01 7.19
N SER A 82 -21.19 3.85 6.95
CA SER A 82 -21.27 3.28 5.60
C SER A 82 -22.14 4.18 4.73
N ALA A 83 -21.76 4.33 3.47
CA ALA A 83 -22.66 4.94 2.49
C ALA A 83 -23.87 4.02 2.25
N ALA A 84 -25.00 4.64 1.91
CA ALA A 84 -26.21 3.91 1.54
C ALA A 84 -26.10 3.23 0.16
N VAL A 85 -25.32 3.83 -0.74
CA VAL A 85 -25.15 3.36 -2.11
C VAL A 85 -23.67 3.42 -2.49
N PRO A 86 -23.12 2.39 -3.17
CA PRO A 86 -21.78 2.46 -3.73
C PRO A 86 -21.63 3.65 -4.67
N LEU A 87 -20.45 4.27 -4.66
CA LEU A 87 -20.10 5.27 -5.67
C LEU A 87 -20.22 4.62 -7.05
N LYS A 88 -21.25 5.03 -7.80
CA LYS A 88 -21.48 4.56 -9.15
C LYS A 88 -20.61 5.37 -10.09
N VAL A 89 -19.61 4.71 -10.65
CA VAL A 89 -18.61 5.31 -11.51
C VAL A 89 -18.76 4.66 -12.90
N VAL A 90 -19.19 5.41 -13.92
CA VAL A 90 -19.18 5.00 -15.34
C VAL A 90 -17.74 4.85 -15.82
N ASN A 91 -17.16 3.67 -15.64
CA ASN A 91 -15.79 3.41 -16.10
C ASN A 91 -15.72 3.45 -17.63
N GLU A 92 -14.83 4.29 -18.17
CA GLU A 92 -14.60 4.39 -19.61
C GLU A 92 -13.42 3.51 -20.08
N THR A 93 -12.42 3.25 -19.21
CA THR A 93 -11.30 2.39 -19.59
C THR A 93 -11.63 0.90 -19.43
N SER A 94 -11.04 0.09 -20.31
CA SER A 94 -11.11 -1.37 -20.26
C SER A 94 -10.01 -2.01 -19.42
N PHE A 95 -9.24 -1.23 -18.63
CA PHE A 95 -8.27 -1.80 -17.69
C PHE A 95 -8.96 -2.61 -16.60
N ASN A 96 -8.50 -3.84 -16.35
CA ASN A 96 -8.93 -4.60 -15.18
C ASN A 96 -8.18 -4.13 -13.91
N ALA A 97 -8.60 -4.63 -12.74
CA ALA A 97 -8.01 -4.23 -11.46
C ALA A 97 -6.51 -4.59 -11.33
N ALA A 98 -6.02 -5.65 -11.98
CA ALA A 98 -4.62 -6.03 -11.95
C ALA A 98 -3.71 -4.98 -12.64
N HIS A 99 -4.15 -4.44 -13.77
CA HIS A 99 -3.47 -3.33 -14.43
C HIS A 99 -3.39 -2.10 -13.52
N LEU A 100 -4.53 -1.69 -12.95
CA LEU A 100 -4.58 -0.50 -12.12
C LEU A 100 -3.77 -0.63 -10.82
N MET A 101 -3.67 -1.83 -10.24
CA MET A 101 -2.77 -2.09 -9.12
C MET A 101 -1.30 -1.87 -9.50
N SER A 102 -0.88 -2.39 -10.66
CA SER A 102 0.48 -2.18 -11.19
C SER A 102 0.76 -0.70 -11.47
N PHE A 103 -0.18 0.00 -12.12
CA PHE A 103 -0.02 1.41 -12.47
C PHE A 103 0.07 2.29 -11.22
N LEU A 104 -0.84 2.08 -10.25
CA LEU A 104 -0.84 2.78 -8.96
C LEU A 104 0.51 2.63 -8.26
N GLN A 105 1.00 1.39 -8.12
CA GLN A 105 2.27 1.13 -7.44
C GLN A 105 3.43 1.84 -8.13
N LYS A 106 3.52 1.74 -9.46
CA LYS A 106 4.62 2.35 -10.22
C LYS A 106 4.55 3.89 -10.23
N ASN A 107 3.36 4.48 -10.22
CA ASN A 107 3.21 5.93 -10.09
C ASN A 107 3.64 6.43 -8.69
N VAL A 108 3.29 5.70 -7.61
CA VAL A 108 3.76 6.04 -6.26
C VAL A 108 5.28 5.94 -6.16
N ARG A 109 5.86 4.84 -6.65
CA ARG A 109 7.31 4.60 -6.69
C ARG A 109 8.09 5.70 -7.41
N ARG A 110 7.51 6.27 -8.47
CA ARG A 110 8.10 7.36 -9.28
C ARG A 110 7.74 8.77 -8.82
N GLY A 111 6.84 8.90 -7.83
CA GLY A 111 6.36 10.18 -7.34
C GLY A 111 5.41 10.92 -8.28
N TYR A 112 4.76 10.22 -9.21
CA TYR A 112 3.75 10.80 -10.10
C TYR A 112 2.41 10.94 -9.39
N CYS A 113 2.30 12.00 -8.58
CA CYS A 113 1.23 12.15 -7.60
C CYS A 113 -0.18 12.17 -8.22
N GLU A 114 -0.37 13.00 -9.25
CA GLU A 114 -1.70 13.10 -9.88
C GLU A 114 -2.10 11.80 -10.60
N ALA A 115 -1.16 11.17 -11.31
CA ALA A 115 -1.38 9.92 -12.01
C ALA A 115 -1.70 8.78 -11.02
N ALA A 116 -0.98 8.70 -9.90
CA ALA A 116 -1.26 7.75 -8.82
C ALA A 116 -2.68 7.93 -8.28
N VAL A 117 -3.10 9.16 -8.03
CA VAL A 117 -4.46 9.48 -7.55
C VAL A 117 -5.53 9.09 -8.57
N ARG A 118 -5.33 9.36 -9.86
CA ARG A 118 -6.26 8.95 -10.93
C ARG A 118 -6.34 7.42 -11.06
N CYS A 119 -5.21 6.71 -11.02
CA CYS A 119 -5.20 5.24 -11.00
C CYS A 119 -5.91 4.66 -9.77
N ALA A 120 -5.69 5.24 -8.59
CA ALA A 120 -6.35 4.82 -7.36
C ALA A 120 -7.86 5.03 -7.42
N ALA A 121 -8.31 6.20 -7.92
CA ALA A 121 -9.72 6.50 -8.10
C ALA A 121 -10.42 5.46 -9.00
N GLU A 122 -9.80 5.10 -10.13
CA GLU A 122 -10.35 4.07 -11.01
C GLU A 122 -10.25 2.66 -10.41
N LEU A 123 -9.20 2.34 -9.64
CA LEU A 123 -9.13 1.06 -8.96
C LEU A 123 -10.23 0.94 -7.88
N MET A 124 -10.47 2.00 -7.12
CA MET A 124 -11.52 2.06 -6.10
C MET A 124 -12.92 1.87 -6.70
N SER A 125 -13.16 2.37 -7.91
CA SER A 125 -14.44 2.20 -8.59
C SER A 125 -14.70 0.78 -9.05
N LYS A 126 -13.64 0.02 -9.38
CA LYS A 126 -13.73 -1.39 -9.78
C LYS A 126 -13.73 -2.31 -8.57
N SER A 127 -12.85 -2.06 -7.60
CA SER A 127 -12.76 -2.83 -6.37
C SER A 127 -12.01 -2.07 -5.27
N PHE A 128 -12.76 -1.44 -4.37
CA PHE A 128 -12.19 -0.77 -3.20
C PHE A 128 -11.36 -1.73 -2.32
N ASN A 129 -11.78 -2.99 -2.21
CA ASN A 129 -11.03 -3.97 -1.43
C ASN A 129 -9.65 -4.26 -2.03
N GLN A 130 -9.55 -4.42 -3.37
CA GLN A 130 -8.26 -4.61 -4.03
C GLN A 130 -7.38 -3.36 -3.91
N PHE A 131 -7.96 -2.17 -4.02
CA PHE A 131 -7.28 -0.92 -3.70
C PHE A 131 -6.67 -0.95 -2.29
N ALA A 132 -7.48 -1.18 -1.25
CA ALA A 132 -7.02 -1.10 0.13
C ALA A 132 -5.93 -2.14 0.43
N ARG A 133 -6.07 -3.36 -0.11
CA ARG A 133 -5.07 -4.43 0.02
C ARG A 133 -3.74 -4.05 -0.62
N ARG A 134 -3.77 -3.49 -1.85
CA ARG A 134 -2.56 -3.09 -2.59
C ARG A 134 -1.92 -1.85 -1.96
N LEU A 135 -2.71 -0.89 -1.52
CA LEU A 135 -2.19 0.31 -0.87
C LEU A 135 -1.43 -0.02 0.41
N CYS A 136 -1.88 -0.99 1.21
CA CYS A 136 -1.13 -1.48 2.37
C CYS A 136 0.27 -1.96 1.98
N ILE A 137 0.41 -2.65 0.84
CA ILE A 137 1.71 -3.13 0.33
C ILE A 137 2.57 -1.95 -0.12
N ILE A 138 2.02 -1.04 -0.93
CA ILE A 138 2.73 0.15 -1.41
C ILE A 138 3.26 0.98 -0.24
N MET A 139 2.45 1.21 0.81
CA MET A 139 2.85 1.93 2.03
C MET A 139 4.02 1.29 2.79
N VAL A 140 4.25 0.00 2.57
CA VAL A 140 5.33 -0.75 3.20
C VAL A 140 6.31 -1.30 2.20
N GLU A 141 6.33 -0.86 0.95
CA GLU A 141 7.27 -1.31 -0.09
C GLU A 141 7.94 -0.10 -0.75
N ASP A 142 7.14 0.90 -1.12
CA ASP A 142 7.57 2.00 -2.00
C ASP A 142 7.70 3.35 -1.26
N VAL A 143 7.48 3.36 0.06
CA VAL A 143 7.60 4.55 0.95
C VAL A 143 7.94 4.14 2.37
N ILE A 144 8.24 5.13 3.22
CA ILE A 144 8.24 4.95 4.68
C ILE A 144 6.85 4.66 5.23
N LEU A 145 6.78 3.86 6.31
CA LEU A 145 5.54 3.48 6.98
C LEU A 145 4.68 4.70 7.29
N HIS A 146 3.49 4.77 6.70
CA HIS A 146 2.65 5.94 6.79
C HIS A 146 1.66 5.88 7.97
N PRO A 147 1.47 6.99 8.73
CA PRO A 147 0.56 7.05 9.89
C PRO A 147 -0.91 6.67 9.65
N ALA A 148 -1.39 6.72 8.40
CA ALA A 148 -2.77 6.44 8.02
C ALA A 148 -3.02 4.95 7.74
N LEU A 149 -2.00 4.07 7.89
CA LEU A 149 -2.15 2.63 7.70
C LEU A 149 -3.35 2.03 8.45
N PRO A 150 -3.67 2.44 9.69
CA PRO A 150 -4.82 1.87 10.41
C PRO A 150 -6.15 2.12 9.71
N LEU A 151 -6.34 3.29 9.10
CA LEU A 151 -7.52 3.58 8.30
C LEU A 151 -7.59 2.67 7.06
N ILE A 152 -6.48 2.49 6.35
CA ILE A 152 -6.44 1.67 5.13
C ILE A 152 -6.68 0.19 5.45
N VAL A 153 -6.07 -0.32 6.52
CA VAL A 153 -6.29 -1.70 7.00
C VAL A 153 -7.73 -1.89 7.50
N TRP A 154 -8.31 -0.90 8.18
CA TRP A 154 -9.73 -0.96 8.54
C TRP A 154 -10.61 -0.99 7.30
N CYS A 155 -10.38 -0.12 6.31
CA CYS A 155 -11.13 -0.12 5.06
C CYS A 155 -11.04 -1.47 4.34
N MET A 156 -9.86 -2.09 4.31
CA MET A 156 -9.66 -3.43 3.76
C MET A 156 -10.58 -4.47 4.45
N VAL A 157 -10.59 -4.52 5.78
CA VAL A 157 -11.40 -5.48 6.53
C VAL A 157 -12.90 -5.17 6.41
N ALA A 158 -13.28 -3.90 6.54
CA ALA A 158 -14.67 -3.46 6.48
C ALA A 158 -15.29 -3.77 5.12
N THR A 159 -14.59 -3.43 4.02
CA THR A 159 -15.10 -3.66 2.65
C THR A 159 -15.20 -5.15 2.31
N SER A 160 -14.35 -6.02 2.86
CA SER A 160 -14.52 -7.47 2.72
C SER A 160 -15.78 -8.01 3.39
N LYS A 161 -16.42 -7.22 4.26
CA LYS A 161 -17.66 -7.54 4.98
C LYS A 161 -18.86 -6.74 4.46
N GLY A 162 -18.75 -6.14 3.27
CA GLY A 162 -19.86 -5.41 2.63
C GLY A 162 -20.00 -3.95 3.04
N PHE A 163 -19.05 -3.37 3.79
CA PHE A 163 -19.03 -1.93 4.03
C PHE A 163 -18.86 -1.17 2.72
N VAL A 164 -19.62 -0.07 2.57
CA VAL A 164 -19.59 0.78 1.39
C VAL A 164 -18.92 2.13 1.72
N PRO A 165 -17.77 2.46 1.12
CA PRO A 165 -17.07 3.72 1.38
C PRO A 165 -17.90 4.95 1.03
N SER A 166 -17.93 5.93 1.93
CA SER A 166 -18.51 7.25 1.65
C SER A 166 -17.59 8.07 0.74
N PRO A 167 -18.12 9.06 0.00
CA PRO A 167 -17.30 9.95 -0.82
C PRO A 167 -16.19 10.66 -0.04
N LEU A 168 -16.44 10.98 1.23
CA LEU A 168 -15.43 11.59 2.09
C LEU A 168 -14.31 10.60 2.43
N LEU A 169 -14.64 9.33 2.70
CA LEU A 169 -13.64 8.28 2.92
C LEU A 169 -12.81 8.01 1.67
N VAL A 170 -13.45 8.00 0.50
CA VAL A 170 -12.75 7.92 -0.79
C VAL A 170 -11.77 9.09 -0.93
N ALA A 171 -12.22 10.32 -0.68
CA ALA A 171 -11.37 11.51 -0.72
C ALA A 171 -10.17 11.41 0.24
N ALA A 172 -10.38 10.91 1.46
CA ALA A 172 -9.32 10.68 2.43
C ALA A 172 -8.29 9.66 1.94
N CYS A 173 -8.74 8.53 1.38
CA CYS A 173 -7.84 7.52 0.81
C CYS A 173 -7.05 8.06 -0.40
N LEU A 174 -7.65 8.90 -1.24
CA LEU A 174 -6.94 9.58 -2.33
C LEU A 174 -5.91 10.58 -1.81
N GLY A 175 -6.19 11.24 -0.68
CA GLY A 175 -5.20 12.06 0.04
C GLY A 175 -3.99 11.24 0.48
N VAL A 176 -4.21 10.06 1.08
CA VAL A 176 -3.12 9.13 1.45
C VAL A 176 -2.30 8.72 0.23
N VAL A 177 -2.95 8.42 -0.91
CA VAL A 177 -2.24 8.07 -2.16
C VAL A 177 -1.35 9.22 -2.62
N HIS A 178 -1.85 10.45 -2.59
CA HIS A 178 -1.05 11.63 -2.91
C HIS A 178 0.14 11.79 -1.96
N GLU A 179 -0.08 11.64 -0.65
CA GLU A 179 0.95 11.76 0.38
C GLU A 179 2.07 10.74 0.18
N ILE A 180 1.75 9.46 -0.08
CA ILE A 180 2.78 8.44 -0.35
C ILE A 180 3.51 8.69 -1.67
N SER A 181 2.83 9.15 -2.72
CA SER A 181 3.52 9.49 -3.97
C SER A 181 4.45 10.70 -3.81
N ALA A 182 4.05 11.71 -3.03
CA ALA A 182 4.87 12.90 -2.80
C ALA A 182 6.03 12.65 -1.82
N CYS A 183 5.96 11.56 -1.03
CA CYS A 183 6.97 11.26 -0.02
C CYS A 183 8.29 10.81 -0.66
N ALA A 184 9.31 11.67 -0.50
CA ALA A 184 10.68 11.41 -0.92
C ALA A 184 11.36 10.32 -0.07
N THR A 185 10.94 10.13 1.18
CA THR A 185 11.55 9.16 2.09
C THR A 185 11.06 7.75 1.81
N LYS A 186 12.02 6.85 1.57
CA LYS A 186 11.79 5.44 1.31
C LYS A 186 12.36 4.61 2.44
N ASP A 187 11.68 3.54 2.81
CA ASP A 187 12.18 2.62 3.83
C ASP A 187 13.08 1.56 3.18
N TYR A 188 14.39 1.77 3.28
CA TYR A 188 15.39 0.77 2.89
C TYR A 188 15.66 -0.17 4.06
N TRP A 189 15.54 -1.46 3.81
CA TRP A 189 16.01 -2.48 4.75
C TRP A 189 16.77 -3.53 3.96
N PRO A 190 18.02 -3.85 4.32
CA PRO A 190 18.78 -4.91 3.64
C PRO A 190 18.19 -6.27 4.05
N TYR A 191 17.13 -6.67 3.35
CA TYR A 191 16.38 -7.89 3.65
C TYR A 191 17.18 -9.18 3.46
N ASP A 192 18.26 -9.11 2.67
CA ASP A 192 18.99 -10.29 2.22
C ASP A 192 20.21 -10.62 3.12
N THR A 193 20.56 -9.77 4.10
CA THR A 193 21.78 -9.95 4.93
C THR A 193 21.53 -10.25 6.40
N LEU A 194 20.32 -10.01 6.92
CA LEU A 194 20.02 -10.22 8.34
C LEU A 194 19.24 -11.52 8.54
N GLU A 195 19.69 -12.34 9.50
CA GLU A 195 18.90 -13.47 10.01
C GLU A 195 17.57 -12.97 10.55
N TRP A 196 16.53 -13.08 9.73
CA TRP A 196 15.19 -12.64 10.07
C TRP A 196 14.63 -13.49 11.21
N LYS A 197 14.28 -12.84 12.32
CA LYS A 197 13.54 -13.47 13.42
C LYS A 197 12.19 -12.78 13.55
N ARG A 198 11.13 -13.57 13.40
CA ARG A 198 9.77 -13.10 13.66
C ARG A 198 9.66 -12.68 15.12
N PRO A 199 9.09 -11.49 15.44
CA PRO A 199 8.95 -11.10 16.83
C PRO A 199 8.02 -12.10 17.52
N PRO A 200 8.30 -12.49 18.78
CA PRO A 200 7.49 -13.45 19.50
C PRO A 200 6.06 -12.93 19.61
N ARG A 201 5.06 -13.80 19.44
CA ARG A 201 3.64 -13.42 19.47
C ARG A 201 3.22 -12.70 20.76
N GLY A 202 3.95 -12.89 21.86
CA GLY A 202 3.74 -12.21 23.14
C GLY A 202 4.09 -10.72 23.12
N LEU A 203 5.08 -10.30 22.31
CA LEU A 203 5.59 -8.92 22.29
C LEU A 203 4.46 -7.90 22.09
N TYR A 204 3.51 -8.23 21.23
CA TYR A 204 2.42 -7.34 20.84
C TYR A 204 1.31 -7.20 21.89
N ARG A 205 1.20 -8.17 22.80
CA ARG A 205 0.24 -8.15 23.92
C ARG A 205 0.71 -7.15 24.99
N ASP A 206 2.02 -7.08 25.18
CA ASP A 206 2.63 -6.24 26.21
C ASP A 206 2.81 -4.79 25.74
N MET A 207 2.69 -4.55 24.44
CA MET A 207 2.62 -3.20 23.89
C MET A 207 1.32 -2.52 24.33
N GLY A 208 1.46 -1.43 25.09
CA GLY A 208 0.34 -0.58 25.50
C GLY A 208 -0.44 -0.01 24.31
N ALA A 209 -1.52 0.72 24.57
CA ALA A 209 -2.33 1.38 23.54
C ALA A 209 -1.65 2.68 23.07
N THR A 210 -0.62 2.56 22.23
CA THR A 210 0.08 3.69 21.61
C THR A 210 -0.15 3.68 20.08
N PRO A 211 0.14 4.77 19.37
CA PRO A 211 -0.01 4.79 17.92
C PRO A 211 0.99 3.86 17.22
N GLU A 212 2.21 3.75 17.74
CA GLU A 212 3.21 2.79 17.27
C GLU A 212 2.68 1.36 17.37
N SER A 213 2.07 1.01 18.52
CA SER A 213 1.52 -0.32 18.70
C SER A 213 0.32 -0.60 17.79
N THR A 214 -0.45 0.44 17.49
CA THR A 214 -1.55 0.36 16.52
C THR A 214 -1.03 0.09 15.11
N LEU A 215 0.04 0.76 14.66
CA LEU A 215 0.65 0.50 13.36
C LEU A 215 1.15 -0.94 13.24
N LEU A 216 1.88 -1.44 14.25
CA LEU A 216 2.38 -2.82 14.25
C LEU A 216 1.23 -3.84 14.23
N ARG A 217 0.16 -3.61 15.01
CA ARG A 217 -1.04 -4.45 14.99
C ARG A 217 -1.74 -4.44 13.64
N CYS A 218 -1.76 -3.30 12.94
CA CYS A 218 -2.30 -3.20 11.59
C CYS A 218 -1.48 -4.00 10.56
N LEU A 219 -0.15 -4.02 10.67
CA LEU A 219 0.70 -4.90 9.86
C LEU A 219 0.41 -6.38 10.15
N MET A 220 0.27 -6.77 11.41
CA MET A 220 -0.13 -8.13 11.80
C MET A 220 -1.50 -8.53 11.27
N LEU A 221 -2.47 -7.60 11.32
CA LEU A 221 -3.80 -7.80 10.74
C LEU A 221 -3.67 -8.02 9.24
N ARG A 222 -2.85 -7.21 8.55
CA ARG A 222 -2.61 -7.36 7.12
C ARG A 222 -2.02 -8.74 6.80
N ILE A 223 -1.06 -9.23 7.57
CA ILE A 223 -0.49 -10.59 7.41
C ILE A 223 -1.57 -11.66 7.61
N SER A 224 -2.35 -11.54 8.69
CA SER A 224 -3.41 -12.49 9.03
C SER A 224 -4.55 -12.52 8.01
N PHE A 225 -4.82 -11.38 7.37
CA PHE A 225 -5.79 -11.27 6.28
C PHE A 225 -5.33 -12.03 5.01
N GLY A 226 -4.02 -12.21 4.83
CA GLY A 226 -3.44 -13.01 3.76
C GLY A 226 -3.27 -12.31 2.41
N GLY A 227 -2.72 -13.01 1.42
CA GLY A 227 -2.35 -12.42 0.13
C GLY A 227 -1.38 -13.32 -0.61
N THR A 228 -0.65 -12.76 -1.57
CA THR A 228 0.45 -13.50 -2.20
C THR A 228 1.56 -13.72 -1.16
N PRO A 229 2.30 -14.84 -1.21
CA PRO A 229 3.39 -15.09 -0.28
C PRO A 229 4.46 -13.99 -0.29
N SER A 230 4.76 -13.43 -1.47
CA SER A 230 5.69 -12.31 -1.62
C SER A 230 5.21 -11.06 -0.90
N ASP A 231 3.94 -10.65 -1.08
CA ASP A 231 3.37 -9.50 -0.38
C ASP A 231 3.45 -9.70 1.15
N MET A 232 3.11 -10.90 1.65
CA MET A 232 3.12 -11.17 3.10
C MET A 232 4.53 -11.19 3.68
N ASN A 233 5.51 -11.67 2.91
CA ASN A 233 6.91 -11.59 3.30
C ASN A 233 7.36 -10.13 3.47
N VAL A 234 7.01 -9.25 2.53
CA VAL A 234 7.33 -7.81 2.64
C VAL A 234 6.71 -7.18 3.89
N VAL A 235 5.45 -7.51 4.20
CA VAL A 235 4.77 -6.98 5.39
C VAL A 235 5.39 -7.54 6.68
N ASP A 236 5.71 -8.83 6.75
CA ASP A 236 6.29 -9.50 7.93
C ASP A 236 7.72 -9.00 8.20
N GLN A 237 8.51 -8.77 7.15
CA GLN A 237 9.82 -8.15 7.28
C GLN A 237 9.73 -6.68 7.74
N THR A 238 8.77 -5.92 7.18
CA THR A 238 8.50 -4.54 7.63
C THR A 238 8.09 -4.53 9.10
N LEU A 239 7.21 -5.45 9.51
CA LEU A 239 6.79 -5.59 10.90
C LEU A 239 7.98 -5.80 11.83
N SER A 240 8.89 -6.74 11.52
CA SER A 240 10.12 -6.93 12.30
C SER A 240 10.95 -5.65 12.40
N GLY A 241 11.28 -5.02 11.27
CA GLY A 241 12.11 -3.82 11.27
C GLY A 241 11.51 -2.66 12.08
N TRP A 242 10.18 -2.50 12.03
CA TRP A 242 9.49 -1.47 12.83
C TRP A 242 9.29 -1.85 14.29
N CYS A 243 9.18 -3.14 14.63
CA CYS A 243 9.26 -3.61 16.01
C CYS A 243 10.60 -3.22 16.64
N ASP A 244 11.70 -3.44 15.94
CA ASP A 244 13.03 -3.08 16.43
C ASP A 244 13.18 -1.56 16.55
N ARG A 245 12.71 -0.78 15.56
CA ARG A 245 12.75 0.71 15.63
C ARG A 245 11.95 1.27 16.80
N PHE A 246 10.72 0.79 17.00
CA PHE A 246 9.88 1.26 18.09
C PHE A 246 10.32 0.74 19.46
N GLY A 247 10.88 -0.47 19.53
CA GLY A 247 11.34 -1.10 20.78
C GLY A 247 12.72 -0.62 21.23
N GLU A 248 13.67 -0.51 20.30
CA GLU A 248 15.07 -0.16 20.59
C GLU A 248 15.39 1.33 20.39
N LYS A 249 14.41 2.15 19.98
CA LYS A 249 14.57 3.59 19.74
C LYS A 249 15.64 3.93 18.69
N ARG A 250 15.90 3.01 17.76
CA ARG A 250 16.84 3.22 16.63
C ARG A 250 16.29 4.27 15.66
N CYS A 251 17.17 5.02 15.00
CA CYS A 251 16.75 6.02 14.00
C CYS A 251 15.94 5.40 12.86
N LEU A 252 15.09 6.24 12.28
CA LEU A 252 14.50 6.03 10.97
C LEU A 252 15.58 6.00 9.89
N PRO A 253 15.32 5.34 8.75
CA PRO A 253 16.17 5.48 7.57
C PRO A 253 16.26 6.97 7.21
N GLU A 254 17.47 7.49 7.01
CA GLU A 254 17.64 8.83 6.50
C GLU A 254 16.96 8.94 5.12
N PRO A 255 16.36 10.10 4.78
CA PRO A 255 15.85 10.32 3.44
C PRO A 255 16.96 10.03 2.44
N MET A 256 16.65 9.29 1.37
CA MET A 256 17.61 9.09 0.29
C MET A 256 17.97 10.46 -0.29
N VAL A 257 19.16 10.95 0.05
CA VAL A 257 19.75 12.09 -0.63
C VAL A 257 20.27 11.54 -1.95
N THR A 258 19.52 11.77 -3.02
CA THR A 258 20.09 11.66 -4.36
C THR A 258 21.12 12.77 -4.47
N ASP A 259 22.40 12.42 -4.59
CA ASP A 259 23.39 13.43 -4.94
C ASP A 259 23.11 13.97 -6.36
N SER A 260 23.83 15.01 -6.77
CA SER A 260 23.71 15.60 -8.11
C SER A 260 24.07 14.63 -9.25
N SER A 261 24.62 13.44 -8.94
CA SER A 261 24.95 12.40 -9.91
C SER A 261 23.83 11.35 -10.08
N GLY A 262 22.76 11.42 -9.27
CA GLY A 262 21.68 10.45 -9.30
C GLY A 262 22.10 9.05 -8.80
N VAL A 263 23.31 8.91 -8.27
CA VAL A 263 23.81 7.69 -7.65
C VAL A 263 23.51 7.77 -6.17
N ILE A 264 22.83 6.77 -5.62
CA ILE A 264 22.63 6.66 -4.17
C ILE A 264 24.00 6.33 -3.58
N PRO A 265 24.64 7.20 -2.76
CA PRO A 265 25.89 6.86 -2.14
C PRO A 265 25.65 5.65 -1.25
N PHE A 266 26.35 4.55 -1.54
CA PHE A 266 26.38 3.35 -0.71
C PHE A 266 27.22 3.64 0.54
N GLY A 267 26.78 4.61 1.34
CA GLY A 267 27.35 4.94 2.63
C GLY A 267 26.45 4.39 3.70
N TYR A 268 26.72 3.17 4.17
CA TYR A 268 26.31 2.82 5.52
C TYR A 268 26.86 3.92 6.43
N MET A 269 25.98 4.71 7.05
CA MET A 269 26.41 5.67 8.07
C MET A 269 27.22 4.89 9.11
N THR A 270 28.49 5.25 9.24
CA THR A 270 29.41 4.72 10.26
C THR A 270 29.14 5.33 11.63
N ASP A 271 28.31 6.36 11.71
CA ASP A 271 27.95 7.01 12.96
C ASP A 271 26.68 6.37 13.56
N PRO A 272 26.72 5.93 14.82
CA PRO A 272 25.58 5.32 15.46
C PRO A 272 24.41 6.30 15.51
N PRO A 273 23.20 5.87 15.12
CA PRO A 273 22.04 6.73 15.05
C PRO A 273 21.66 7.32 16.42
N ALA A 274 21.23 8.59 16.42
CA ALA A 274 20.72 9.26 17.61
C ALA A 274 19.53 8.49 18.24
N VAL A 275 19.63 8.17 19.52
CA VAL A 275 18.55 7.49 20.27
C VAL A 275 17.41 8.47 20.53
N PHE A 276 16.19 8.15 20.08
CA PHE A 276 15.02 8.99 20.32
C PHE A 276 14.27 8.63 21.62
N GLY A 277 13.66 9.63 22.27
CA GLY A 277 12.78 9.42 23.43
C GLY A 277 11.43 8.79 23.05
N ASN A 278 10.73 8.20 24.03
CA ASN A 278 9.40 7.60 23.85
C ASN A 278 8.42 8.62 23.20
N GLY A 279 7.67 8.18 22.19
CA GLY A 279 6.66 9.00 21.50
C GLY A 279 7.19 9.92 20.38
N LYS A 280 8.50 9.96 20.13
CA LYS A 280 9.06 10.75 19.01
C LYS A 280 8.85 10.12 17.64
N CYS A 281 8.75 8.78 17.57
CA CYS A 281 8.72 8.06 16.30
C CYS A 281 7.51 8.42 15.44
N ILE A 282 6.32 8.57 16.03
CA ILE A 282 5.11 8.93 15.27
C ILE A 282 5.15 10.37 14.78
N SER A 283 5.54 11.31 15.64
CA SER A 283 5.74 12.70 15.23
C SER A 283 6.78 12.84 14.13
N MET A 284 7.83 12.01 14.15
CA MET A 284 8.81 11.96 13.06
C MET A 284 8.23 11.35 11.78
N LEU A 285 7.46 10.26 11.87
CA LEU A 285 6.74 9.72 10.72
C LEU A 285 5.83 10.78 10.08
N GLN A 286 5.10 11.55 10.89
CA GLN A 286 4.28 12.67 10.41
C GLN A 286 5.13 13.77 9.75
N GLN A 287 6.34 14.02 10.25
CA GLN A 287 7.26 14.99 9.67
C GLN A 287 7.64 14.63 8.23
N HIS A 288 7.85 13.34 7.90
CA HIS A 288 8.14 12.90 6.53
C HIS A 288 7.02 13.18 5.53
N PHE A 289 5.77 13.31 6.00
CA PHE A 289 4.61 13.64 5.18
C PHE A 289 4.20 15.12 5.30
N THR A 290 4.93 15.92 6.07
CA THR A 290 4.67 17.36 6.16
C THR A 290 4.91 18.01 4.80
N GLY A 291 3.90 18.70 4.27
CA GLY A 291 3.95 19.28 2.92
C GLY A 291 3.60 18.30 1.78
N CYS A 292 3.43 17.00 2.07
CA CYS A 292 2.97 16.01 1.10
C CYS A 292 1.44 15.99 0.92
N GLY A 293 0.72 16.75 1.75
CA GLY A 293 -0.73 16.81 1.73
C GLY A 293 -1.29 17.28 0.39
N ILE A 294 -2.43 16.71 -0.01
CA ILE A 294 -3.11 17.10 -1.23
C ILE A 294 -3.67 18.53 -1.09
N PRO A 295 -3.32 19.49 -1.96
CA PRO A 295 -3.93 20.82 -1.94
C PRO A 295 -5.44 20.71 -2.10
N SER A 296 -6.26 21.43 -1.30
CA SER A 296 -7.73 21.35 -1.41
C SER A 296 -8.27 21.67 -2.79
N VAL A 297 -7.59 22.53 -3.54
CA VAL A 297 -7.90 22.79 -4.95
C VAL A 297 -7.68 21.54 -5.78
N LEU A 298 -6.56 20.84 -5.57
CA LEU A 298 -6.30 19.55 -6.21
C LEU A 298 -7.28 18.49 -5.73
N LEU A 299 -7.61 18.39 -4.44
CA LEU A 299 -8.61 17.45 -3.94
C LEU A 299 -9.98 17.71 -4.56
N ARG A 300 -10.41 18.98 -4.67
CA ARG A 300 -11.65 19.34 -5.38
C ARG A 300 -11.56 18.98 -6.86
N ARG A 301 -10.44 19.25 -7.53
CA ARG A 301 -10.20 18.85 -8.92
C ARG A 301 -10.17 17.34 -9.08
N VAL A 302 -9.64 16.59 -8.12
CA VAL A 302 -9.59 15.14 -8.09
C VAL A 302 -10.98 14.57 -7.84
N MET A 303 -11.75 15.14 -6.91
CA MET A 303 -13.15 14.78 -6.69
C MET A 303 -14.02 15.13 -7.90
N TYR A 304 -13.71 16.23 -8.58
CA TYR A 304 -14.35 16.60 -9.83
C TYR A 304 -13.91 15.70 -10.98
N ALA A 305 -12.64 15.33 -11.08
CA ALA A 305 -12.09 14.39 -12.05
C ALA A 305 -12.53 12.94 -11.77
N PHE A 306 -12.82 12.60 -10.52
CA PHE A 306 -13.49 11.36 -10.14
C PHE A 306 -14.88 11.30 -10.82
N ASN A 307 -15.52 12.46 -11.00
CA ASN A 307 -16.75 12.60 -11.77
C ASN A 307 -16.52 12.76 -13.28
N ALA A 308 -15.43 13.42 -13.70
CA ALA A 308 -15.12 13.75 -15.10
C ALA A 308 -14.21 12.74 -15.83
N ARG A 309 -13.77 11.68 -15.12
CA ARG A 309 -13.05 10.47 -15.55
C ARG A 309 -12.30 10.53 -16.87
N MET A 310 -10.98 10.65 -16.81
CA MET A 310 -10.13 9.95 -17.78
C MET A 310 -8.79 9.66 -17.12
N LEU A 311 -8.43 8.37 -16.99
CA LEU A 311 -7.01 8.05 -17.06
C LEU A 311 -6.51 8.54 -18.41
N ARG A 312 -5.42 9.28 -18.38
CA ARG A 312 -4.75 9.78 -19.56
C ARG A 312 -3.64 8.84 -19.98
N LEU A 313 -3.18 8.98 -21.22
CA LEU A 313 -2.07 8.17 -21.73
C LEU A 313 -0.81 8.32 -20.87
N ASP A 314 -0.54 9.53 -20.38
CA ASP A 314 0.58 9.87 -19.49
C ASP A 314 0.39 9.42 -18.03
N ASP A 315 -0.83 9.02 -17.64
CA ASP A 315 -1.06 8.46 -16.30
C ASP A 315 -0.59 7.02 -16.16
N VAL A 316 -0.44 6.32 -17.29
CA VAL A 316 -0.08 4.90 -17.30
C VAL A 316 1.38 4.78 -17.69
N PRO A 317 2.29 4.52 -16.74
CA PRO A 317 3.68 4.31 -17.10
C PRO A 317 3.80 3.07 -17.99
N PRO A 318 4.62 3.08 -19.06
CA PRO A 318 4.82 1.92 -19.93
C PRO A 318 5.20 0.67 -19.15
N SER A 319 6.11 0.78 -18.18
CA SER A 319 6.49 -0.37 -17.33
C SER A 319 5.35 -0.88 -16.43
N GLY A 320 4.24 -0.15 -16.33
CA GLY A 320 2.98 -0.63 -15.77
C GLY A 320 2.43 -1.85 -16.48
N VAL A 321 2.68 -1.97 -17.79
CA VAL A 321 2.34 -3.10 -18.65
C VAL A 321 3.41 -4.19 -18.48
N ASP A 322 3.24 -4.98 -17.44
CA ASP A 322 4.21 -6.00 -17.03
C ASP A 322 3.83 -7.41 -17.52
N TYR A 323 4.80 -8.32 -17.53
CA TYR A 323 4.62 -9.70 -17.98
C TYR A 323 3.74 -10.54 -17.06
N HIS A 324 3.51 -10.10 -15.82
CA HIS A 324 2.58 -10.74 -14.90
C HIS A 324 1.11 -10.53 -15.28
N ILE A 325 0.82 -9.54 -16.12
CA ILE A 325 -0.55 -9.10 -16.43
C ILE A 325 -0.83 -8.98 -17.93
N THR A 326 0.18 -9.17 -18.79
CA THR A 326 0.08 -9.06 -20.25
C THR A 326 0.95 -10.08 -20.99
N GLU A 327 0.71 -10.23 -22.29
CA GLU A 327 1.45 -11.11 -23.22
C GLU A 327 2.68 -10.42 -23.84
N VAL A 328 3.24 -9.40 -23.15
CA VAL A 328 4.38 -8.63 -23.64
C VAL A 328 5.60 -9.52 -23.94
N VAL A 329 5.86 -10.54 -23.10
CA VAL A 329 6.99 -11.46 -23.28
C VAL A 329 6.83 -12.32 -24.53
N ALA A 330 5.63 -12.84 -24.80
CA ALA A 330 5.37 -13.60 -26.01
C ALA A 330 5.61 -12.77 -27.28
N THR A 331 5.25 -11.47 -27.23
CA THR A 331 5.51 -10.54 -28.33
C THR A 331 7.00 -10.25 -28.50
N ILE A 332 7.73 -10.06 -27.40
CA ILE A 332 9.17 -9.83 -27.41
C ILE A 332 9.90 -11.05 -27.98
N VAL A 333 9.65 -12.25 -27.46
CA VAL A 333 10.30 -13.50 -27.92
C VAL A 333 9.98 -13.81 -29.38
N HIS A 334 8.78 -13.44 -29.87
CA HIS A 334 8.46 -13.59 -31.29
C HIS A 334 9.32 -12.69 -32.19
N ARG A 335 9.69 -11.48 -31.73
CA ARG A 335 10.54 -10.54 -32.49
C ARG A 335 12.04 -10.76 -32.26
N HIS A 336 12.40 -11.32 -31.11
CA HIS A 336 13.78 -11.60 -30.67
C HIS A 336 13.91 -13.09 -30.29
N PRO A 337 13.87 -14.00 -31.29
CA PRO A 337 13.86 -15.46 -31.05
C PRO A 337 15.17 -16.00 -30.46
N GLU A 338 16.24 -15.21 -30.43
CA GLU A 338 17.52 -15.51 -29.79
C GLU A 338 17.46 -15.53 -28.26
N TYR A 339 16.44 -14.93 -27.65
CA TYR A 339 16.25 -14.89 -26.20
C TYR A 339 15.13 -15.82 -25.73
N THR A 340 15.37 -16.50 -24.62
CA THR A 340 14.36 -17.31 -23.95
C THR A 340 13.35 -16.46 -23.18
N ILE A 341 12.17 -17.04 -22.90
CA ILE A 341 11.13 -16.40 -22.08
C ILE A 341 11.68 -15.97 -20.71
N GLU A 342 12.55 -16.76 -20.08
CA GLU A 342 13.06 -16.47 -18.75
C GLU A 342 14.14 -15.39 -18.75
N GLU A 343 14.97 -15.33 -19.80
CA GLU A 343 15.91 -14.23 -20.02
C GLU A 343 15.18 -12.89 -20.21
N VAL A 344 14.13 -12.88 -21.04
CA VAL A 344 13.30 -11.69 -21.25
C VAL A 344 12.63 -11.24 -19.95
N LYS A 345 12.03 -12.16 -19.18
CA LYS A 345 11.44 -11.83 -17.87
C LYS A 345 12.48 -11.27 -16.91
N LEU A 346 13.67 -11.84 -16.86
CA LEU A 346 14.76 -11.37 -16.01
C LEU A 346 15.22 -9.96 -16.40
N ALA A 347 15.42 -9.70 -17.70
CA ALA A 347 15.77 -8.39 -18.23
C ALA A 347 14.68 -7.35 -17.93
N MET A 348 13.41 -7.67 -18.20
CA MET A 348 12.27 -6.81 -17.84
C MET A 348 12.20 -6.51 -16.34
N TRP A 349 12.40 -7.54 -15.51
CA TRP A 349 12.38 -7.40 -14.06
C TRP A 349 13.49 -6.48 -13.57
N GLN A 350 14.73 -6.65 -14.06
CA GLN A 350 15.89 -5.89 -13.59
C GLN A 350 15.93 -4.46 -14.15
N CYS A 351 15.52 -4.24 -15.40
CA CYS A 351 15.71 -2.95 -16.07
C CYS A 351 14.44 -2.08 -16.14
N SER A 352 13.24 -2.68 -16.26
CA SER A 352 11.99 -1.92 -16.46
C SER A 352 11.13 -1.82 -15.19
N SER A 353 10.93 -2.97 -14.54
CA SER A 353 10.10 -3.10 -13.34
C SER A 353 10.88 -2.89 -12.04
N GLY A 354 12.22 -2.98 -12.13
CA GLY A 354 13.18 -3.12 -11.04
C GLY A 354 13.59 -1.83 -10.31
N ILE A 355 12.89 -0.70 -10.47
CA ILE A 355 13.09 0.47 -9.59
C ILE A 355 12.53 0.17 -8.19
N ASN A 356 12.87 -0.99 -7.61
CA ASN A 356 12.59 -1.27 -6.23
C ASN A 356 13.74 -0.69 -5.41
N TRP A 357 13.51 0.49 -4.82
CA TRP A 357 14.49 1.17 -3.98
C TRP A 357 14.99 0.32 -2.80
N ARG A 358 14.32 -0.79 -2.45
CA ARG A 358 14.68 -1.69 -1.35
C ARG A 358 15.71 -2.74 -1.69
N ARG A 359 15.85 -3.08 -2.96
CA ARG A 359 16.82 -4.06 -3.43
C ARG A 359 17.64 -3.39 -4.51
N LEU A 360 18.86 -2.99 -4.14
CA LEU A 360 19.89 -2.76 -5.12
C LEU A 360 20.22 -4.12 -5.73
N HIS A 361 19.47 -4.49 -6.77
CA HIS A 361 19.81 -5.64 -7.57
C HIS A 361 21.19 -5.37 -8.18
N ALA A 362 22.14 -6.27 -7.91
CA ALA A 362 23.40 -6.26 -8.64
C ALA A 362 23.04 -6.29 -10.13
N ARG A 363 23.45 -5.24 -10.86
CA ARG A 363 23.20 -5.16 -12.29
C ARG A 363 23.88 -6.37 -12.92
N ASN A 364 23.09 -7.21 -13.56
CA ASN A 364 23.60 -8.30 -14.36
C ASN A 364 23.85 -7.73 -15.76
N ASP A 365 25.11 -7.63 -16.17
CA ASP A 365 25.48 -7.07 -17.48
C ASP A 365 24.74 -7.78 -18.63
N SER A 366 24.51 -9.10 -18.51
CA SER A 366 23.74 -9.86 -19.50
C SER A 366 22.28 -9.42 -19.55
N ALA A 367 21.65 -9.12 -18.41
CA ALA A 367 20.27 -8.64 -18.40
C ALA A 367 20.13 -7.23 -18.97
N MET A 368 21.17 -6.39 -18.82
CA MET A 368 21.22 -5.07 -19.44
C MET A 368 21.36 -5.16 -20.95
N GLU A 369 22.28 -6.01 -21.45
CA GLU A 369 22.45 -6.25 -22.88
C GLU A 369 21.14 -6.73 -23.53
N ILE A 370 20.46 -7.69 -22.89
CA ILE A 370 19.16 -8.18 -23.37
C ILE A 370 18.12 -7.07 -23.31
N TRP A 371 18.08 -6.26 -22.24
CA TRP A 371 17.13 -5.15 -22.13
C TRP A 371 17.33 -4.13 -23.25
N ASP A 372 18.57 -3.72 -23.51
CA ASP A 372 18.90 -2.77 -24.57
C ASP A 372 18.42 -3.28 -25.95
N ALA A 373 18.47 -4.60 -26.19
CA ALA A 373 17.95 -5.21 -27.41
C ALA A 373 16.42 -5.22 -27.50
N ILE A 374 15.71 -5.36 -26.37
CA ILE A 374 14.24 -5.56 -26.36
C ILE A 374 13.41 -4.33 -25.95
N GLU A 375 14.03 -3.29 -25.38
CA GLU A 375 13.33 -2.15 -24.76
C GLU A 375 12.36 -1.47 -25.74
N ASP A 376 12.76 -1.22 -26.98
CA ASP A 376 11.91 -0.60 -28.00
C ASP A 376 10.65 -1.43 -28.28
N THR A 377 10.80 -2.76 -28.34
CA THR A 377 9.66 -3.67 -28.56
C THR A 377 8.73 -3.69 -27.36
N ALA A 378 9.28 -3.71 -26.13
CA ALA A 378 8.50 -3.64 -24.91
C ALA A 378 7.75 -2.31 -24.80
N GLY A 379 8.41 -1.20 -25.16
CA GLY A 379 7.84 0.14 -25.20
C GLY A 379 6.70 0.26 -26.21
N GLU A 380 6.91 -0.18 -27.46
CA GLU A 380 5.88 -0.19 -28.50
C GLU A 380 4.65 -1.00 -28.06
N TYR A 381 4.86 -2.21 -27.54
CA TYR A 381 3.78 -3.06 -27.04
C TYR A 381 2.98 -2.34 -25.95
N SER A 382 3.69 -1.78 -24.97
CA SER A 382 3.07 -1.09 -23.82
C SER A 382 2.24 0.10 -24.27
N MET A 383 2.77 0.95 -25.15
CA MET A 383 2.06 2.12 -25.65
C MET A 383 0.81 1.74 -26.45
N ARG A 384 0.91 0.74 -27.33
CA ARG A 384 -0.24 0.21 -28.07
C ARG A 384 -1.29 -0.39 -27.15
N PHE A 385 -0.86 -1.15 -26.15
CA PHE A 385 -1.72 -1.76 -25.14
C PHE A 385 -2.51 -0.71 -24.34
N ILE A 386 -1.86 0.38 -23.95
CA ILE A 386 -2.45 1.47 -23.18
C ILE A 386 -3.43 2.27 -24.05
N ALA A 387 -3.00 2.71 -25.23
CA ALA A 387 -3.83 3.51 -26.14
C ALA A 387 -5.16 2.80 -26.47
N ALA A 388 -5.08 1.49 -26.77
CA ALA A 388 -6.25 0.67 -27.08
C ALA A 388 -7.27 0.58 -25.92
N ARG A 389 -6.83 0.77 -24.65
CA ARG A 389 -7.68 0.62 -23.46
C ARG A 389 -8.20 1.92 -22.87
N ILE A 390 -7.50 3.02 -23.13
CA ILE A 390 -7.97 4.38 -22.78
C ILE A 390 -9.04 4.85 -23.76
N GLY A 391 -9.16 4.22 -24.94
CA GLY A 391 -10.13 4.62 -25.96
C GLY A 391 -9.65 5.80 -26.81
N ALA A 392 -8.34 6.08 -26.81
CA ALA A 392 -7.72 6.94 -27.79
C ALA A 392 -7.82 6.25 -29.16
N LYS A 393 -8.82 6.64 -29.95
CA LYS A 393 -8.93 6.29 -31.37
C LYS A 393 -8.02 7.19 -32.19
#